data_AF-A0A970S358-F1
#
_entry.id   AF-A0A970S358-F1
#
_cell.length_a   1.000
_cell.length_b   1.000
_cell.length_c   1.000
_cell.angle_alpha   90.00
_cell.angle_beta   90.00
_cell.angle_gamma   90.00
#
_symmetry.space_group_name_H-M   'P 1'
#
loop_
_entity.id
_entity.type
_entity.pdbx_description
1 polymer ?
#
loop_
_entity_poly.entity_id
_entity_poly.type
_entity_poly.pdbx_seq_one_letter_code
_entity_poly.pdbx_strand_id
1 'polypeptide(L)'
;LRFSPRYPTKILQLSTVESTLRDTQREFYALDLEADHFQASVDDGINLLKLSIRDAEKDPALRMVASVYDRDNQMIRDQYDTPGLKVVTLNNILKHRTFPLADILDKLLEAGVREMNHHIEIEFAVNLDVPPGTPKIFNFLQIRPVVENTDVLNYSLPDIVESETIITANTALGNGLINNIRDIVYVKPSCFRAADSRAIAQQVERLNERFVNSGKNYILIGPGRWGTSDPWLGIPVKWSQISAARVIVESGLPDYRIEPSQGTHFFQNLTCFRVGYFTINPYLHDGYYDLEYLYALEAEFEDDYLRHIRFPEPLLIKIDGTRNKGAVYRPGFAGQSDKSASNVEI
;
A
#
# COMPACT_ATOMS: atom_id res chain seq x y z
N LEU A 1 -16.36 -3.71 11.35
CA LEU A 1 -16.99 -2.69 12.22
C LEU A 1 -16.09 -1.45 12.26
N ARG A 2 -16.62 -0.24 12.30
CA ARG A 2 -15.86 1.02 12.43
C ARG A 2 -16.39 1.81 13.62
N PHE A 3 -15.52 2.22 14.53
CA PHE A 3 -15.88 3.04 15.69
C PHE A 3 -14.75 4.02 16.04
N SER A 4 -15.09 5.08 16.78
CA SER A 4 -14.10 5.99 17.35
C SER A 4 -13.80 5.57 18.79
N PRO A 5 -12.53 5.34 19.18
CA PRO A 5 -12.17 5.04 20.57
C PRO A 5 -12.68 6.06 21.59
N ARG A 6 -12.72 7.36 21.23
CA ARG A 6 -13.28 8.44 22.08
C ARG A 6 -14.80 8.38 22.23
N TYR A 7 -15.50 7.76 21.28
CA TYR A 7 -16.96 7.63 21.27
C TYR A 7 -17.38 6.19 20.92
N PRO A 8 -17.02 5.20 21.75
CA PRO A 8 -17.08 3.78 21.37
C PRO A 8 -18.52 3.25 21.24
N THR A 9 -19.50 3.95 21.81
CA THR A 9 -20.92 3.60 21.73
C THR A 9 -21.64 4.20 20.52
N LYS A 10 -21.02 5.13 19.78
CA LYS A 10 -21.63 5.81 18.64
C LYS A 10 -21.29 5.09 17.33
N ILE A 11 -21.87 3.91 17.13
CA ILE A 11 -21.60 3.07 15.95
C ILE A 11 -22.76 3.17 14.96
N LEU A 12 -22.54 3.90 13.86
CA LEU A 12 -23.59 4.14 12.84
C LEU A 12 -24.11 2.84 12.19
N GLN A 13 -23.21 1.87 11.98
CA GLN A 13 -23.51 0.55 11.40
C GLN A 13 -24.48 -0.28 12.26
N LEU A 14 -24.63 0.07 13.54
CA LEU A 14 -25.48 -0.63 14.51
C LEU A 14 -26.67 0.22 14.97
N SER A 15 -27.01 1.28 14.21
CA SER A 15 -28.06 2.25 14.58
C SER A 15 -29.48 1.68 14.48
N THR A 16 -29.71 0.80 13.51
CA THR A 16 -30.96 0.04 13.35
C THR A 16 -30.69 -1.45 13.18
N VAL A 17 -31.71 -2.27 13.41
CA VAL A 17 -31.61 -3.72 13.22
C VAL A 17 -31.31 -4.07 11.75
N GLU A 18 -31.93 -3.37 10.82
CA GLU A 18 -31.72 -3.56 9.37
C GLU A 18 -30.28 -3.22 8.98
N SER A 19 -29.75 -2.08 9.45
CA SER A 19 -28.35 -1.69 9.21
C SER A 19 -27.38 -2.71 9.79
N THR A 20 -27.66 -3.19 11.01
CA THR A 20 -26.87 -4.22 11.69
C THR A 20 -26.82 -5.49 10.85
N LEU A 21 -27.95 -6.01 10.37
CA LEU A 21 -28.00 -7.26 9.58
C LEU A 21 -27.38 -7.14 8.18
N ARG A 22 -27.36 -5.92 7.63
CA ARG A 22 -26.76 -5.63 6.32
C ARG A 22 -25.24 -5.50 6.40
N ASP A 23 -24.75 -4.76 7.40
CA ASP A 23 -23.36 -4.29 7.42
C ASP A 23 -22.43 -5.17 8.28
N THR A 24 -22.99 -6.10 9.06
CA THR A 24 -22.20 -6.98 9.91
C THR A 24 -21.55 -8.11 9.13
N GLN A 25 -20.33 -8.46 9.56
CA GLN A 25 -19.56 -9.52 8.94
C GLN A 25 -20.25 -10.88 9.09
N ARG A 26 -20.19 -11.68 8.03
CA ARG A 26 -20.75 -13.04 7.97
C ARG A 26 -19.67 -14.12 7.92
N GLU A 27 -18.47 -13.72 7.53
CA GLU A 27 -17.30 -14.57 7.35
C GLU A 27 -16.10 -13.92 8.03
N PHE A 28 -15.12 -14.73 8.42
CA PHE A 28 -13.85 -14.30 8.98
C PHE A 28 -12.72 -15.22 8.50
N TYR A 29 -11.49 -14.75 8.59
CA TYR A 29 -10.30 -15.56 8.32
C TYR A 29 -9.78 -16.18 9.61
N ALA A 30 -9.39 -17.44 9.54
CA ALA A 30 -8.74 -18.18 10.62
C ALA A 30 -7.45 -18.80 10.11
N LEU A 31 -6.52 -19.04 11.03
CA LEU A 31 -5.32 -19.83 10.77
C LEU A 31 -5.57 -21.25 11.31
N ASP A 32 -5.33 -22.25 10.46
CA ASP A 32 -5.24 -23.62 10.94
C ASP A 32 -3.91 -23.80 11.69
N LEU A 33 -3.99 -24.28 12.92
CA LEU A 33 -2.82 -24.52 13.77
C LEU A 33 -2.35 -25.99 13.71
N GLU A 34 -3.08 -26.86 13.00
CA GLU A 34 -2.66 -28.23 12.76
C GLU A 34 -1.50 -28.26 11.75
N ALA A 35 -0.34 -28.75 12.20
CA ALA A 35 0.92 -28.65 11.46
C ALA A 35 0.93 -29.46 10.16
N ASP A 36 0.09 -30.49 10.05
CA ASP A 36 -0.09 -31.35 8.89
C ASP A 36 -0.93 -30.72 7.76
N HIS A 37 -1.74 -29.72 8.08
CA HIS A 37 -2.49 -28.95 7.08
C HIS A 37 -1.70 -27.77 6.51
N PHE A 38 -0.55 -27.44 7.09
CA PHE A 38 0.28 -26.35 6.60
C PHE A 38 0.87 -26.65 5.23
N GLN A 39 0.64 -25.75 4.27
CA GLN A 39 1.22 -25.82 2.94
C GLN A 39 2.18 -24.66 2.70
N ALA A 40 3.46 -24.97 2.50
CA ALA A 40 4.43 -23.98 2.07
C ALA A 40 4.09 -23.51 0.64
N SER A 41 3.72 -22.24 0.49
CA SER A 41 3.37 -21.62 -0.78
C SER A 41 3.84 -20.17 -0.82
N VAL A 42 3.89 -19.62 -2.03
CA VAL A 42 4.07 -18.18 -2.27
C VAL A 42 2.76 -17.40 -2.24
N ASP A 43 1.64 -18.11 -2.12
CA ASP A 43 0.32 -17.52 -1.93
C ASP A 43 0.02 -17.35 -0.44
N ASP A 44 -0.01 -16.11 0.03
CA ASP A 44 -0.27 -15.74 1.43
C ASP A 44 -1.68 -16.17 1.90
N GLY A 45 -2.60 -16.41 0.97
CA GLY A 45 -3.96 -16.86 1.27
C GLY A 45 -4.11 -18.37 1.48
N ILE A 46 -3.12 -19.18 1.08
CA ILE A 46 -3.30 -20.64 0.99
C ILE A 46 -3.57 -21.29 2.35
N ASN A 47 -2.99 -20.74 3.41
CA ASN A 47 -3.09 -21.25 4.77
C ASN A 47 -4.17 -20.53 5.58
N LEU A 48 -4.92 -19.60 4.95
CA LEU A 48 -6.02 -18.89 5.59
C LEU A 48 -7.33 -19.63 5.32
N LEU A 49 -7.95 -20.12 6.37
CA LEU A 49 -9.30 -20.65 6.31
C LEU A 49 -10.30 -19.50 6.27
N LYS A 50 -11.21 -19.54 5.32
CA LYS A 50 -12.34 -18.62 5.26
C LYS A 50 -13.58 -19.30 5.86
N LEU A 51 -13.95 -18.91 7.06
CA LEU A 51 -15.02 -19.52 7.85
C LEU A 51 -16.21 -18.59 8.02
N SER A 52 -17.40 -19.15 8.23
CA SER A 52 -18.59 -18.37 8.57
C SER A 52 -18.65 -18.11 10.08
N ILE A 53 -19.33 -17.04 10.50
CA ILE A 53 -19.54 -16.77 11.94
C ILE A 53 -20.22 -17.95 12.67
N ARG A 54 -20.99 -18.78 11.95
CA ARG A 54 -21.62 -19.98 12.53
C ARG A 54 -20.59 -21.02 12.95
N ASP A 55 -19.48 -21.14 12.24
CA ASP A 55 -18.42 -22.10 12.54
C ASP A 55 -17.71 -21.76 13.86
N ALA A 56 -17.71 -20.48 14.24
CA ALA A 56 -17.15 -19.98 15.50
C ALA A 56 -18.16 -19.96 16.67
N GLU A 57 -19.38 -20.49 16.53
CA GLU A 57 -20.40 -20.39 17.60
C GLU A 57 -19.98 -21.00 18.94
N LYS A 58 -19.11 -22.01 18.89
CA LYS A 58 -18.54 -22.71 20.05
C LYS A 58 -17.33 -21.99 20.65
N ASP A 59 -16.75 -21.01 19.95
CA ASP A 59 -15.57 -20.29 20.38
C ASP A 59 -15.91 -19.30 21.53
N PRO A 60 -15.21 -19.36 22.67
CA PRO A 60 -15.41 -18.42 23.78
C PRO A 60 -15.23 -16.96 23.40
N ALA A 61 -14.31 -16.64 22.48
CA ALA A 61 -14.04 -15.28 22.05
C ALA A 61 -15.24 -14.68 21.30
N LEU A 62 -15.98 -15.49 20.53
CA LEU A 62 -17.17 -15.02 19.80
C LEU A 62 -18.24 -14.47 20.77
N ARG A 63 -18.37 -15.06 21.96
CA ARG A 63 -19.30 -14.60 23.02
C ARG A 63 -19.06 -13.16 23.45
N MET A 64 -17.82 -12.70 23.38
CA MET A 64 -17.44 -11.35 23.80
C MET A 64 -17.53 -10.32 22.67
N VAL A 65 -17.62 -10.75 21.41
CA VAL A 65 -17.68 -9.82 20.26
C VAL A 65 -19.02 -9.84 19.54
N ALA A 66 -19.88 -10.84 19.78
CA ALA A 66 -21.17 -10.97 19.12
C ALA A 66 -22.36 -10.70 20.05
N SER A 67 -23.41 -10.12 19.45
CA SER A 67 -24.77 -10.08 19.97
C SER A 67 -25.64 -11.11 19.19
N VAL A 68 -26.90 -11.27 19.59
CA VAL A 68 -27.87 -12.16 18.97
C VAL A 68 -29.00 -11.36 18.35
N TYR A 69 -29.30 -11.61 17.08
CA TYR A 69 -30.53 -11.15 16.45
C TYR A 69 -31.67 -12.12 16.75
N ASP A 70 -32.62 -11.63 17.54
CA ASP A 70 -33.89 -12.28 17.85
C ASP A 70 -34.89 -11.95 16.74
N ARG A 71 -35.25 -12.97 15.95
CA ARG A 71 -36.15 -12.83 14.80
C ARG A 71 -37.59 -12.57 15.20
N ASP A 72 -38.03 -13.14 16.32
CA ASP A 72 -39.42 -13.07 16.75
C ASP A 72 -39.74 -11.67 17.27
N ASN A 73 -38.79 -11.05 17.97
CA ASN A 73 -38.93 -9.71 18.52
C ASN A 73 -38.27 -8.63 17.65
N GLN A 74 -37.70 -8.99 16.50
CA GLN A 74 -36.97 -8.10 15.58
C GLN A 74 -35.98 -7.18 16.30
N MET A 75 -35.15 -7.73 17.18
CA MET A 75 -34.25 -6.93 18.01
C MET A 75 -32.88 -7.58 18.20
N ILE A 76 -31.88 -6.76 18.52
CA ILE A 76 -30.54 -7.22 18.88
C ILE A 76 -30.43 -7.34 20.41
N ARG A 77 -30.07 -8.53 20.89
CA ARG A 77 -29.83 -8.84 22.30
C ARG A 77 -28.34 -9.06 22.54
N ASP A 78 -27.79 -8.44 23.57
CA ASP A 78 -26.37 -8.60 23.91
C ASP A 78 -26.08 -9.88 24.72
N GLN A 79 -27.12 -10.66 25.08
CA GLN A 79 -26.95 -11.98 25.67
C GLN A 79 -26.61 -13.01 24.60
N TYR A 80 -25.39 -13.57 24.65
CA TYR A 80 -24.96 -14.56 23.68
C TYR A 80 -25.75 -15.87 23.73
N ASP A 81 -26.18 -16.31 24.92
CA ASP A 81 -26.82 -17.63 25.12
C ASP A 81 -28.28 -17.69 24.64
N THR A 82 -28.86 -16.59 24.16
CA THR A 82 -30.20 -16.62 23.58
C THR A 82 -30.21 -17.28 22.19
N PRO A 83 -31.27 -18.03 21.84
CA PRO A 83 -31.47 -18.51 20.47
C PRO A 83 -31.58 -17.36 19.48
N GLY A 84 -30.97 -17.50 18.31
CA GLY A 84 -31.02 -16.51 17.25
C GLY A 84 -29.74 -16.44 16.43
N LEU A 85 -29.72 -15.56 15.45
CA LEU A 85 -28.56 -15.38 14.56
C LEU A 85 -27.46 -14.62 15.30
N LYS A 86 -26.22 -15.13 15.32
CA LYS A 86 -25.09 -14.39 15.88
C LYS A 86 -24.65 -13.27 14.94
N VAL A 87 -24.44 -12.10 15.52
CA VAL A 87 -24.11 -10.88 14.78
C VAL A 87 -22.96 -10.16 15.48
N VAL A 88 -21.89 -9.83 14.76
CA VAL A 88 -20.71 -9.20 15.37
C VAL A 88 -20.94 -7.71 15.58
N THR A 89 -21.06 -7.32 16.85
CA THR A 89 -21.38 -5.93 17.27
C THR A 89 -20.30 -5.31 18.14
N LEU A 90 -19.50 -6.14 18.82
CA LEU A 90 -18.59 -5.76 19.90
C LEU A 90 -19.28 -5.06 21.08
N ASN A 91 -20.61 -5.17 21.25
CA ASN A 91 -21.33 -4.47 22.33
C ASN A 91 -20.83 -4.85 23.73
N ASN A 92 -20.49 -6.12 23.96
CA ASN A 92 -19.91 -6.58 25.23
C ASN A 92 -18.58 -5.87 25.56
N ILE A 93 -17.81 -5.46 24.54
CA ILE A 93 -16.55 -4.73 24.71
C ILE A 93 -16.81 -3.21 24.74
N LEU A 94 -17.52 -2.67 23.75
CA LEU A 94 -17.63 -1.23 23.52
C LEU A 94 -18.72 -0.55 24.36
N LYS A 95 -19.82 -1.24 24.67
CA LYS A 95 -20.94 -0.74 25.47
C LYS A 95 -20.84 -1.19 26.92
N HIS A 96 -20.62 -2.49 27.15
CA HIS A 96 -20.58 -3.09 28.49
C HIS A 96 -19.18 -3.09 29.12
N ARG A 97 -18.15 -2.65 28.38
CA ARG A 97 -16.76 -2.47 28.89
C ARG A 97 -16.16 -3.70 29.56
N THR A 98 -16.51 -4.91 29.09
CA THR A 98 -15.90 -6.17 29.58
C THR A 98 -14.40 -6.29 29.28
N PHE A 99 -13.90 -5.46 28.37
CA PHE A 99 -12.48 -5.28 28.08
C PHE A 99 -12.27 -3.81 27.66
N PRO A 100 -11.27 -3.09 28.20
CA PRO A 100 -11.09 -1.65 27.97
C PRO A 100 -10.43 -1.36 26.61
N LEU A 101 -10.94 -1.95 25.52
CA LEU A 101 -10.36 -1.81 24.19
C LEU A 101 -10.31 -0.34 23.75
N ALA A 102 -11.42 0.38 23.90
CA ALA A 102 -11.50 1.78 23.50
C ALA A 102 -10.48 2.66 24.24
N ASP A 103 -10.33 2.46 25.56
CA ASP A 103 -9.37 3.23 26.37
C ASP A 103 -7.92 2.91 26.02
N ILE A 104 -7.61 1.63 25.72
CA ILE A 104 -6.28 1.22 25.24
C ILE A 104 -5.97 1.88 23.90
N LEU A 105 -6.90 1.80 22.94
CA LEU A 105 -6.72 2.37 21.61
C LEU A 105 -6.57 3.90 21.66
N ASP A 106 -7.39 4.61 22.44
CA ASP A 106 -7.30 6.06 22.59
C ASP A 106 -5.92 6.48 23.11
N LYS A 107 -5.42 5.81 24.17
CA LYS A 107 -4.09 6.08 24.73
C LYS A 107 -2.95 5.75 23.77
N LEU A 108 -3.03 4.63 23.04
CA LEU A 108 -2.00 4.24 22.09
C LEU A 108 -1.95 5.20 20.89
N LEU A 109 -3.12 5.63 20.39
CA LEU A 109 -3.21 6.61 19.32
C LEU A 109 -2.63 7.96 19.77
N GLU A 110 -2.99 8.44 20.96
CA GLU A 110 -2.44 9.69 21.51
C GLU A 110 -0.93 9.63 21.77
N ALA A 111 -0.43 8.49 22.26
CA ALA A 111 1.00 8.28 22.43
C ALA A 111 1.72 8.24 21.08
N GLY A 112 1.22 7.47 20.11
CA GLY A 112 1.85 7.34 18.81
C GLY A 112 1.89 8.66 18.03
N VAL A 113 0.83 9.46 18.07
CA VAL A 113 0.81 10.79 17.43
C VAL A 113 1.86 11.71 18.05
N ARG A 114 1.99 11.70 19.37
CA ARG A 114 2.95 12.54 20.10
C ARG A 114 4.40 12.13 19.81
N GLU A 115 4.70 10.85 19.85
CA GLU A 115 6.08 10.34 19.70
C GLU A 115 6.54 10.34 18.24
N MET A 116 5.63 10.11 17.27
CA MET A 116 5.97 10.09 15.84
C MET A 116 5.76 11.44 15.14
N ASN A 117 5.18 12.42 15.83
CA ASN A 117 4.82 13.73 15.29
C ASN A 117 4.03 13.65 13.96
N HIS A 118 3.17 12.64 13.85
CA HIS A 118 2.37 12.36 12.67
C HIS A 118 1.10 11.61 13.07
N HIS A 119 -0.01 11.70 12.33
CA HIS A 119 -1.07 10.70 12.46
C HIS A 119 -0.53 9.29 12.24
N ILE A 120 -1.05 8.31 12.98
CA ILE A 120 -0.55 6.93 12.98
C ILE A 120 -1.69 5.93 12.74
N GLU A 121 -1.31 4.79 12.15
CA GLU A 121 -2.10 3.57 12.10
C GLU A 121 -1.45 2.51 12.99
N ILE A 122 -2.27 1.68 13.64
CA ILE A 122 -1.80 0.59 14.50
C ILE A 122 -2.52 -0.71 14.16
N GLU A 123 -1.77 -1.80 14.18
CA GLU A 123 -2.28 -3.15 14.11
C GLU A 123 -2.15 -3.79 15.49
N PHE A 124 -3.19 -4.50 15.92
CA PHE A 124 -3.23 -5.13 17.23
C PHE A 124 -4.00 -6.45 17.19
N ALA A 125 -3.74 -7.31 18.16
CA ALA A 125 -4.51 -8.51 18.43
C ALA A 125 -4.88 -8.57 19.90
N VAL A 126 -6.06 -9.13 20.21
CA VAL A 126 -6.51 -9.28 21.59
C VAL A 126 -6.74 -10.76 21.87
N ASN A 127 -6.04 -11.31 22.86
CA ASN A 127 -6.39 -12.62 23.40
C ASN A 127 -7.48 -12.44 24.47
N LEU A 128 -8.66 -12.90 24.08
CA LEU A 128 -9.90 -12.82 24.82
C LEU A 128 -10.20 -14.11 25.60
N ASP A 129 -9.57 -15.22 25.21
CA ASP A 129 -9.69 -16.53 25.85
C ASP A 129 -8.51 -16.76 26.79
N VAL A 130 -8.71 -16.40 28.06
CA VAL A 130 -7.69 -16.51 29.11
C VAL A 130 -8.26 -17.24 30.33
N PRO A 131 -7.43 -17.95 31.11
CA PRO A 131 -7.90 -18.65 32.31
C PRO A 131 -8.68 -17.73 33.27
N PRO A 132 -9.72 -18.24 33.96
CA PRO A 132 -10.48 -17.45 34.92
C PRO A 132 -9.58 -16.76 35.95
N GLY A 133 -9.79 -15.46 36.17
CA GLY A 133 -8.99 -14.65 37.10
C GLY A 133 -7.68 -14.10 36.52
N THR A 134 -7.33 -14.42 35.28
CA THR A 134 -6.19 -13.81 34.58
C THR A 134 -6.61 -12.63 33.70
N PRO A 135 -5.74 -11.62 33.51
CA PRO A 135 -6.07 -10.50 32.63
C PRO A 135 -6.07 -10.94 31.16
N LYS A 136 -7.03 -10.42 30.40
CA LYS A 136 -7.05 -10.49 28.93
C LYS A 136 -5.80 -9.78 28.37
N ILE A 137 -5.28 -10.24 27.25
CA ILE A 137 -3.98 -9.77 26.72
C ILE A 137 -4.23 -8.91 25.48
N PHE A 138 -3.66 -7.70 25.46
CA PHE A 138 -3.59 -6.84 24.27
C PHE A 138 -2.18 -6.92 23.69
N ASN A 139 -2.06 -7.30 22.42
CA ASN A 139 -0.80 -7.36 21.69
C ASN A 139 -0.74 -6.20 20.70
N PHE A 140 0.30 -5.38 20.82
CA PHE A 140 0.60 -4.31 19.87
C PHE A 140 1.51 -4.87 18.78
N LEU A 141 0.97 -5.06 17.57
CA LEU A 141 1.64 -5.79 16.50
C LEU A 141 2.45 -4.85 15.61
N GLN A 142 1.87 -3.70 15.26
CA GLN A 142 2.52 -2.74 14.40
C GLN A 142 2.04 -1.32 14.66
N ILE A 143 2.92 -0.36 14.40
CA ILE A 143 2.62 1.07 14.33
C ILE A 143 3.30 1.65 13.10
N ARG A 144 2.59 2.50 12.36
CA ARG A 144 3.14 3.22 11.20
C ARG A 144 2.57 4.64 11.18
N PRO A 145 3.33 5.65 10.73
CA PRO A 145 2.77 6.95 10.41
C PRO A 145 1.85 6.82 9.20
N VAL A 146 0.63 7.36 9.30
CA VAL A 146 -0.27 7.54 8.16
C VAL A 146 0.37 8.60 7.30
N VAL A 147 0.64 8.33 6.02
CA VAL A 147 1.09 9.39 5.11
C VAL A 147 -0.08 10.35 4.89
N GLU A 148 -0.05 11.48 5.58
CA GLU A 148 -0.96 12.56 5.28
C GLU A 148 -0.49 13.20 3.96
N ASN A 149 -1.41 13.35 3.01
CA ASN A 149 -1.24 14.30 1.91
C ASN A 149 -1.42 15.73 2.48
N THR A 150 -0.59 16.16 3.44
CA THR A 150 -0.67 17.51 4.02
C THR A 150 0.06 18.58 3.22
N ASP A 151 0.56 18.24 2.03
CA ASP A 151 0.93 19.22 1.00
C ASP A 151 0.11 18.96 -0.26
N VAL A 152 -1.17 19.34 -0.23
CA VAL A 152 -1.77 19.96 -1.42
C VAL A 152 -1.16 21.35 -1.54
N LEU A 153 0.16 21.44 -1.64
CA LEU A 153 0.74 22.51 -2.41
C LEU A 153 0.12 22.30 -3.78
N ASN A 154 -0.64 23.31 -4.23
CA ASN A 154 -1.13 23.40 -5.60
C ASN A 154 0.09 23.49 -6.53
N TYR A 155 0.90 22.44 -6.61
CA TYR A 155 1.78 22.16 -7.72
C TYR A 155 0.88 21.71 -8.85
N SER A 156 0.02 22.63 -9.29
CA SER A 156 -0.54 22.55 -10.60
C SER A 156 0.64 22.37 -11.53
N LEU A 157 0.84 21.16 -12.06
CA LEU A 157 1.66 20.98 -13.23
C LEU A 157 1.01 21.89 -14.28
N PRO A 158 1.63 23.05 -14.65
CA PRO A 158 1.17 23.75 -15.83
C PRO A 158 1.32 22.81 -17.03
N ASP A 159 0.81 23.20 -18.20
CA ASP A 159 0.93 22.41 -19.42
C ASP A 159 2.35 21.85 -19.56
N ILE A 160 2.47 20.52 -19.45
CA ILE A 160 3.75 19.83 -19.43
C ILE A 160 4.34 19.97 -20.83
N VAL A 161 5.46 20.69 -20.93
CA VAL A 161 6.17 20.83 -22.20
C VAL A 161 7.04 19.59 -22.40
N GLU A 162 6.63 18.74 -23.34
CA GLU A 162 7.30 17.46 -23.61
C GLU A 162 8.81 17.62 -23.85
N SER A 163 9.24 18.65 -24.59
CA SER A 163 10.65 18.88 -24.90
C SER A 163 11.54 19.13 -23.67
N GLU A 164 10.96 19.52 -22.53
CA GLU A 164 11.68 19.77 -21.28
C GLU A 164 11.73 18.54 -20.36
N THR A 165 11.01 17.47 -20.73
CA THR A 165 10.84 16.28 -19.90
C THR A 165 11.57 15.07 -20.47
N ILE A 166 11.94 14.17 -19.56
CA ILE A 166 12.42 12.81 -19.85
C ILE A 166 11.22 11.85 -19.79
N ILE A 167 10.30 12.04 -18.85
CA ILE A 167 9.14 11.16 -18.64
C ILE A 167 7.89 12.02 -18.41
N THR A 168 6.79 11.66 -19.05
CA THR A 168 5.45 12.21 -18.76
C THR A 168 4.45 11.08 -18.57
N ALA A 169 3.56 11.22 -17.59
CA ALA A 169 2.51 10.25 -17.31
C ALA A 169 1.18 10.96 -17.09
N ASN A 170 0.11 10.49 -17.75
CA ASN A 170 -1.27 10.92 -17.49
C ASN A 170 -1.99 10.02 -16.46
N THR A 171 -1.30 8.97 -16.00
CA THR A 171 -1.72 8.13 -14.88
C THR A 171 -0.57 8.04 -13.89
N ALA A 172 -0.58 8.92 -12.88
CA ALA A 172 0.42 8.98 -11.84
C ALA A 172 -0.24 8.89 -10.45
N LEU A 173 0.37 8.11 -9.57
CA LEU A 173 0.02 7.98 -8.17
C LEU A 173 1.16 8.51 -7.30
N GLY A 174 0.79 9.04 -6.14
CA GLY A 174 1.66 9.83 -5.28
C GLY A 174 1.34 11.31 -5.39
N ASN A 175 2.03 12.13 -4.60
CA ASN A 175 1.90 13.59 -4.65
C ASN A 175 3.20 14.23 -4.17
N GLY A 176 3.59 15.34 -4.79
CA GLY A 176 4.70 16.17 -4.32
C GLY A 176 5.87 16.32 -5.31
N LEU A 177 6.99 16.78 -4.76
CA LEU A 177 8.18 17.18 -5.50
C LEU A 177 9.39 16.37 -5.00
N ILE A 178 10.09 15.69 -5.92
CA ILE A 178 11.31 14.93 -5.62
C ILE A 178 12.44 15.55 -6.44
N ASN A 179 13.53 15.97 -5.78
CA ASN A 179 14.62 16.73 -6.39
C ASN A 179 16.02 16.26 -5.96
N ASN A 180 16.12 15.04 -5.42
CA ASN A 180 17.36 14.47 -4.89
C ASN A 180 17.80 13.18 -5.63
N ILE A 181 17.13 12.83 -6.73
CA ILE A 181 17.42 11.62 -7.52
C ILE A 181 18.25 11.99 -8.75
N ARG A 182 19.32 11.26 -9.02
CA ARG A 182 20.20 11.44 -10.19
C ARG A 182 20.22 10.26 -11.13
N ASP A 183 19.62 9.15 -10.74
CA ASP A 183 19.85 7.86 -11.37
C ASP A 183 18.54 7.36 -11.98
N ILE A 184 18.55 7.03 -13.28
CA ILE A 184 17.46 6.35 -13.98
C ILE A 184 17.97 4.96 -14.38
N VAL A 185 17.19 3.95 -14.03
CA VAL A 185 17.40 2.55 -14.41
C VAL A 185 16.21 2.13 -15.24
N TYR A 186 16.46 1.61 -16.44
CA TYR A 186 15.40 1.12 -17.30
C TYR A 186 15.74 -0.22 -17.94
N VAL A 187 14.70 -1.01 -18.19
CA VAL A 187 14.79 -2.22 -19.02
C VAL A 187 14.79 -1.79 -20.48
N LYS A 188 15.81 -2.18 -21.25
CA LYS A 188 15.95 -1.87 -22.67
C LYS A 188 14.79 -2.52 -23.45
N PRO A 189 13.91 -1.73 -24.10
CA PRO A 189 12.70 -2.28 -24.73
C PRO A 189 12.99 -3.27 -25.87
N SER A 190 14.07 -3.05 -26.62
CA SER A 190 14.51 -3.92 -27.72
C SER A 190 14.94 -5.31 -27.26
N CYS A 191 15.33 -5.46 -25.99
CA CYS A 191 15.81 -6.71 -25.41
C CYS A 191 14.73 -7.43 -24.60
N PHE A 192 13.56 -6.81 -24.37
CA PHE A 192 12.55 -7.38 -23.50
C PHE A 192 11.84 -8.57 -24.16
N ARG A 193 11.86 -9.71 -23.46
CA ARG A 193 11.06 -10.89 -23.76
C ARG A 193 10.43 -11.37 -22.47
N ALA A 194 9.13 -11.67 -22.47
CA ALA A 194 8.42 -12.19 -21.30
C ALA A 194 9.06 -13.48 -20.73
N ALA A 195 9.73 -14.28 -21.57
CA ALA A 195 10.49 -15.44 -21.14
C ALA A 195 11.68 -15.09 -20.22
N ASP A 196 12.24 -13.90 -20.38
CA ASP A 196 13.42 -13.43 -19.64
C ASP A 196 13.04 -12.62 -18.39
N SER A 197 11.76 -12.39 -18.11
CA SER A 197 11.28 -11.55 -16.99
C SER A 197 11.89 -11.93 -15.63
N ARG A 198 12.14 -13.22 -15.38
CA ARG A 198 12.81 -13.68 -14.14
C ARG A 198 14.30 -13.34 -14.11
N ALA A 199 14.99 -13.42 -15.24
CA ALA A 199 16.39 -13.02 -15.34
C ALA A 199 16.52 -11.50 -15.15
N ILE A 200 15.59 -10.72 -15.73
CA ILE A 200 15.51 -9.27 -15.52
C ILE A 200 15.31 -8.94 -14.04
N ALA A 201 14.37 -9.62 -13.35
CA ALA A 201 14.16 -9.42 -11.92
C ALA A 201 15.43 -9.63 -11.08
N GLN A 202 16.25 -10.64 -11.42
CA GLN A 202 17.53 -10.89 -10.76
C GLN A 202 18.57 -9.79 -11.02
N GLN A 203 18.63 -9.24 -12.23
CA GLN A 203 19.54 -8.12 -12.50
C GLN A 203 19.09 -6.84 -11.79
N VAL A 204 17.77 -6.60 -11.72
CA VAL A 204 17.20 -5.46 -10.99
C VAL A 204 17.54 -5.58 -9.50
N GLU A 205 17.41 -6.77 -8.90
CA GLU A 205 17.78 -7.04 -7.51
C GLU A 205 19.24 -6.68 -7.23
N ARG A 206 20.18 -7.17 -8.05
CA ARG A 206 21.62 -6.87 -7.89
C ARG A 206 21.93 -5.39 -7.98
N LEU A 207 21.24 -4.67 -8.86
CA LEU A 207 21.43 -3.23 -8.99
C LEU A 207 20.83 -2.48 -7.78
N ASN A 208 19.63 -2.87 -7.35
CA ASN A 208 18.97 -2.31 -6.18
C ASN A 208 19.82 -2.49 -4.91
N GLU A 209 20.47 -3.64 -4.72
CA GLU A 209 21.42 -3.87 -3.61
C GLU A 209 22.54 -2.82 -3.58
N ARG A 210 23.07 -2.40 -4.74
CA ARG A 210 24.10 -1.33 -4.81
C ARG A 210 23.55 0.02 -4.38
N PHE A 211 22.31 0.34 -4.76
CA PHE A 211 21.64 1.58 -4.35
C PHE A 211 21.37 1.59 -2.84
N VAL A 212 20.84 0.49 -2.30
CA VAL A 212 20.62 0.31 -0.86
C VAL A 212 21.92 0.46 -0.08
N ASN A 213 22.98 -0.24 -0.48
CA ASN A 213 24.29 -0.20 0.19
C ASN A 213 24.97 1.17 0.12
N SER A 214 24.66 1.98 -0.90
CA SER A 214 25.19 3.34 -1.04
C SER A 214 24.28 4.44 -0.50
N GLY A 215 23.12 4.09 0.06
CA GLY A 215 22.13 5.04 0.56
C GLY A 215 21.55 5.95 -0.54
N LYS A 216 21.58 5.50 -1.80
CA LYS A 216 21.11 6.25 -2.97
C LYS A 216 19.75 5.73 -3.42
N ASN A 217 18.99 6.57 -4.12
CA ASN A 217 17.70 6.23 -4.70
C ASN A 217 17.70 6.46 -6.21
N TYR A 218 16.77 5.83 -6.91
CA TYR A 218 16.68 5.90 -8.38
C TYR A 218 15.24 5.87 -8.91
N ILE A 219 15.08 6.21 -10.19
CA ILE A 219 13.85 6.00 -10.96
C ILE A 219 13.98 4.64 -11.68
N LEU A 220 12.98 3.78 -11.55
CA LEU A 220 12.92 2.47 -12.21
C LEU A 220 11.87 2.49 -13.31
N ILE A 221 12.24 2.12 -14.54
CA ILE A 221 11.33 2.04 -15.69
C ILE A 221 11.36 0.62 -16.25
N GLY A 222 10.20 0.03 -16.50
CA GLY A 222 10.14 -1.29 -17.11
C GLY A 222 8.85 -1.57 -17.86
N PRO A 223 8.88 -2.52 -18.79
CA PRO A 223 7.70 -2.99 -19.49
C PRO A 223 6.83 -3.86 -18.59
N GLY A 224 5.51 -3.75 -18.73
CA GLY A 224 4.61 -4.61 -17.97
C GLY A 224 4.39 -4.15 -16.52
N ARG A 225 3.75 -5.03 -15.76
CA ARG A 225 3.54 -4.89 -14.31
C ARG A 225 4.80 -5.20 -13.52
N TRP A 226 5.16 -4.35 -12.58
CA TRP A 226 6.15 -4.69 -11.55
C TRP A 226 5.50 -5.52 -10.44
N GLY A 227 6.09 -6.67 -10.11
CA GLY A 227 5.64 -7.51 -9.00
C GLY A 227 4.41 -8.40 -9.29
N THR A 228 4.12 -8.64 -10.56
CA THR A 228 3.12 -9.62 -10.98
C THR A 228 3.60 -11.06 -10.77
N SER A 229 2.69 -11.98 -10.42
CA SER A 229 2.98 -13.42 -10.39
C SER A 229 3.02 -14.04 -11.80
N ASP A 230 2.44 -13.36 -12.80
CA ASP A 230 2.44 -13.76 -14.21
C ASP A 230 3.58 -13.08 -14.99
N PRO A 231 4.64 -13.81 -15.38
CA PRO A 231 5.77 -13.26 -16.14
C PRO A 231 5.41 -12.70 -17.52
N TRP A 232 4.24 -13.07 -18.08
CA TRP A 232 3.76 -12.56 -19.37
C TRP A 232 3.17 -11.16 -19.25
N LEU A 233 2.75 -10.77 -18.05
CA LEU A 233 2.19 -9.45 -17.78
C LEU A 233 3.23 -8.43 -17.31
N GLY A 234 4.47 -8.85 -17.03
CA GLY A 234 5.55 -7.97 -16.59
C GLY A 234 6.67 -8.68 -15.84
N ILE A 235 7.31 -7.96 -14.92
CA ILE A 235 8.53 -8.40 -14.25
C ILE A 235 8.21 -8.82 -12.81
N PRO A 236 8.41 -10.11 -12.45
CA PRO A 236 8.01 -10.68 -11.17
C PRO A 236 9.01 -10.34 -10.05
N VAL A 237 9.13 -9.06 -9.70
CA VAL A 237 9.97 -8.59 -8.58
C VAL A 237 9.25 -8.65 -7.24
N LYS A 238 10.01 -8.86 -6.16
CA LYS A 238 9.54 -8.59 -4.79
C LYS A 238 9.88 -7.16 -4.38
N TRP A 239 9.18 -6.61 -3.38
CA TRP A 239 9.47 -5.26 -2.88
C TRP A 239 10.93 -5.05 -2.47
N SER A 240 11.52 -6.03 -1.78
CA SER A 240 12.94 -6.00 -1.37
C SER A 240 13.92 -5.87 -2.55
N GLN A 241 13.50 -6.26 -3.75
CA GLN A 241 14.33 -6.24 -4.96
C GLN A 241 14.31 -4.89 -5.67
N ILE A 242 13.41 -3.97 -5.28
CA ILE A 242 13.26 -2.62 -5.87
C ILE A 242 13.12 -1.53 -4.79
N SER A 243 13.49 -1.82 -3.55
CA SER A 243 13.20 -0.99 -2.38
C SER A 243 13.87 0.40 -2.38
N ALA A 244 14.93 0.60 -3.16
CA ALA A 244 15.59 1.89 -3.32
C ALA A 244 15.01 2.72 -4.49
N ALA A 245 14.03 2.19 -5.23
CA ALA A 245 13.27 3.00 -6.18
C ALA A 245 12.42 4.05 -5.44
N ARG A 246 12.35 5.25 -6.01
CA ARG A 246 11.51 6.35 -5.51
C ARG A 246 10.52 6.86 -6.54
N VAL A 247 10.74 6.49 -7.81
CA VAL A 247 9.71 6.52 -8.84
C VAL A 247 9.75 5.19 -9.58
N ILE A 248 8.60 4.55 -9.75
CA ILE A 248 8.45 3.33 -10.54
C ILE A 248 7.56 3.67 -11.73
N VAL A 249 8.01 3.30 -12.92
CA VAL A 249 7.32 3.57 -14.18
C VAL A 249 7.02 2.24 -14.87
N GLU A 250 5.74 2.00 -15.10
CA GLU A 250 5.23 0.88 -15.90
C GLU A 250 4.97 1.37 -17.31
N SER A 251 5.71 0.81 -18.27
CA SER A 251 5.50 1.05 -19.69
C SER A 251 4.58 -0.01 -20.27
N GLY A 252 3.54 0.44 -20.96
CA GLY A 252 2.67 -0.38 -21.79
C GLY A 252 3.46 -1.21 -22.80
N LEU A 253 2.95 -2.40 -23.09
CA LEU A 253 3.46 -3.30 -24.12
C LEU A 253 2.58 -3.18 -25.39
N PRO A 254 3.12 -3.45 -26.59
CA PRO A 254 2.40 -3.28 -27.87
C PRO A 254 1.02 -3.96 -27.91
N ASP A 255 0.90 -5.15 -27.31
CA ASP A 255 -0.29 -6.00 -27.40
C ASP A 255 -1.10 -6.09 -26.10
N TYR A 256 -0.75 -5.33 -25.05
CA TYR A 256 -1.35 -5.50 -23.72
C TYR A 256 -1.67 -4.19 -23.03
N ARG A 257 -2.91 -4.11 -22.51
CA ARG A 257 -3.31 -3.09 -21.56
C ARG A 257 -3.08 -3.61 -20.15
N ILE A 258 -2.13 -3.00 -19.47
CA ILE A 258 -1.85 -3.28 -18.06
C ILE A 258 -2.83 -2.45 -17.23
N GLU A 259 -3.76 -3.09 -16.53
CA GLU A 259 -4.46 -2.40 -15.44
C GLU A 259 -3.50 -2.27 -14.25
N PRO A 260 -3.43 -1.13 -13.54
CA PRO A 260 -2.57 -1.00 -12.37
C PRO A 260 -2.93 -2.05 -11.32
N SER A 261 -1.93 -2.80 -10.85
CA SER A 261 -2.13 -3.88 -9.88
C SER A 261 -2.30 -3.29 -8.47
N GLN A 262 -3.49 -3.44 -7.88
CA GLN A 262 -3.75 -3.10 -6.48
C GLN A 262 -3.40 -4.27 -5.54
N GLY A 263 -2.25 -4.93 -5.73
CA GLY A 263 -1.76 -5.90 -4.76
C GLY A 263 -1.57 -5.20 -3.42
N THR A 264 -2.33 -5.59 -2.39
CA THR A 264 -2.52 -4.78 -1.17
C THR A 264 -1.20 -4.44 -0.47
N HIS A 265 -0.24 -5.37 -0.42
CA HIS A 265 1.07 -5.15 0.21
C HIS A 265 2.02 -4.30 -0.64
N PHE A 266 2.05 -4.50 -1.96
CA PHE A 266 2.89 -3.70 -2.87
C PHE A 266 2.39 -2.24 -2.92
N PHE A 267 1.08 -2.06 -3.01
CA PHE A 267 0.43 -0.74 -2.98
C PHE A 267 0.61 -0.02 -1.65
N GLN A 268 0.48 -0.73 -0.52
CA GLN A 268 0.78 -0.18 0.81
C GLN A 268 2.22 0.32 0.92
N ASN A 269 3.19 -0.40 0.35
CA ASN A 269 4.58 0.05 0.35
C ASN A 269 4.76 1.31 -0.52
N LEU A 270 4.13 1.39 -1.69
CA LEU A 270 4.19 2.60 -2.52
C LEU A 270 3.69 3.84 -1.76
N THR A 271 2.58 3.73 -1.04
CA THR A 271 2.02 4.83 -0.26
C THR A 271 2.88 5.14 0.97
N CYS A 272 3.28 4.13 1.76
CA CYS A 272 4.08 4.32 2.98
C CYS A 272 5.48 4.91 2.69
N PHE A 273 6.16 4.47 1.64
CA PHE A 273 7.51 4.92 1.29
C PHE A 273 7.52 6.13 0.35
N ARG A 274 6.35 6.74 0.08
CA ARG A 274 6.18 7.90 -0.80
C ARG A 274 6.84 7.70 -2.16
N VAL A 275 6.67 6.51 -2.73
CA VAL A 275 7.20 6.17 -4.06
C VAL A 275 6.21 6.66 -5.12
N GLY A 276 6.70 7.49 -6.04
CA GLY A 276 5.93 7.89 -7.21
C GLY A 276 5.67 6.69 -8.11
N TYR A 277 4.46 6.54 -8.62
CA TYR A 277 4.11 5.41 -9.46
C TYR A 277 3.42 5.89 -10.73
N PHE A 278 4.10 5.71 -11.87
CA PHE A 278 3.66 6.19 -13.17
C PHE A 278 3.27 5.02 -14.06
N THR A 279 2.15 5.16 -14.75
CA THR A 279 1.76 4.27 -15.85
C THR A 279 1.80 5.08 -17.12
N ILE A 280 2.58 4.61 -18.08
CA ILE A 280 2.75 5.22 -19.40
C ILE A 280 2.49 4.18 -20.48
N ASN A 281 1.96 4.59 -21.62
CA ASN A 281 1.81 3.76 -22.79
C ASN A 281 2.22 4.56 -24.04
N PRO A 282 3.53 4.51 -24.39
CA PRO A 282 4.04 5.22 -25.55
C PRO A 282 3.34 4.83 -26.87
N TYR A 283 2.84 3.59 -26.99
CA TYR A 283 2.17 3.08 -28.19
C TYR A 283 0.77 3.66 -28.39
N LEU A 284 0.09 4.04 -27.31
CA LEU A 284 -1.24 4.66 -27.34
C LEU A 284 -1.19 6.18 -27.19
N HIS A 285 0.01 6.78 -27.24
CA HIS A 285 0.24 8.20 -26.96
C HIS A 285 -0.28 8.63 -25.57
N ASP A 286 -0.22 7.74 -24.59
CA ASP A 286 -0.66 8.00 -23.22
C ASP A 286 0.55 8.06 -22.27
N GLY A 287 1.21 9.22 -22.25
CA GLY A 287 2.50 9.37 -21.57
C GLY A 287 3.66 8.72 -22.34
N TYR A 288 4.87 9.16 -22.06
CA TYR A 288 6.06 8.66 -22.74
C TYR A 288 7.30 8.79 -21.86
N TYR A 289 8.37 8.18 -22.33
CA TYR A 289 9.72 8.42 -21.85
C TYR A 289 10.67 8.53 -23.04
N ASP A 290 11.57 9.51 -23.03
CA ASP A 290 12.45 9.82 -24.16
C ASP A 290 13.61 8.81 -24.23
N LEU A 291 13.33 7.67 -24.86
CA LEU A 291 14.30 6.60 -25.09
C LEU A 291 15.51 7.06 -25.90
N GLU A 292 15.30 7.86 -26.94
CA GLU A 292 16.38 8.35 -27.80
C GLU A 292 17.34 9.24 -27.01
N TYR A 293 16.81 10.12 -26.17
CA TYR A 293 17.61 10.91 -25.24
C TYR A 293 18.38 10.03 -24.25
N LEU A 294 17.75 9.01 -23.66
CA LEU A 294 18.43 8.11 -22.72
C LEU A 294 19.52 7.26 -23.39
N TYR A 295 19.31 6.83 -24.64
CA TYR A 295 20.30 6.07 -25.41
C TYR A 295 21.50 6.91 -25.86
N ALA A 296 21.31 8.22 -26.07
CA ALA A 296 22.39 9.13 -26.43
C ALA A 296 23.38 9.42 -25.28
N LEU A 297 22.97 9.14 -24.03
CA LEU A 297 23.80 9.34 -22.84
C LEU A 297 24.70 8.14 -22.55
N GLU A 298 25.87 8.41 -21.98
CA GLU A 298 26.78 7.37 -21.49
C GLU A 298 26.15 6.63 -20.30
N ALA A 299 26.21 5.30 -20.34
CA ALA A 299 25.68 4.46 -19.27
C ALA A 299 26.71 4.28 -18.15
N GLU A 300 26.28 4.52 -16.91
CA GLU A 300 27.06 4.18 -15.71
C GLU A 300 27.17 2.65 -15.57
N PHE A 301 26.10 1.94 -15.97
CA PHE A 301 26.06 0.50 -16.04
C PHE A 301 25.13 0.05 -17.17
N GLU A 302 25.54 -0.97 -17.92
CA GLU A 302 24.74 -1.60 -18.96
C GLU A 302 25.04 -3.10 -19.00
N ASP A 303 23.98 -3.91 -19.01
CA ASP A 303 24.07 -5.36 -19.25
C ASP A 303 23.14 -5.75 -20.42
N ASP A 304 22.84 -7.05 -20.58
CA ASP A 304 21.98 -7.54 -21.66
C ASP A 304 20.55 -6.96 -21.61
N TYR A 305 20.04 -6.62 -20.43
CA TYR A 305 18.65 -6.22 -20.20
C TYR A 305 18.47 -4.79 -19.67
N LEU A 306 19.33 -4.35 -18.76
CA LEU A 306 19.23 -3.11 -18.01
C LEU A 306 20.23 -2.08 -18.51
N ARG A 307 19.81 -0.82 -18.43
CA ARG A 307 20.68 0.34 -18.60
C ARG A 307 20.44 1.33 -17.47
N HIS A 308 21.53 1.79 -16.88
CA HIS A 308 21.57 2.76 -15.79
C HIS A 308 22.29 4.01 -16.25
N ILE A 309 21.57 5.12 -16.23
CA ILE A 309 22.08 6.46 -16.54
C ILE A 309 22.17 7.25 -15.24
N ARG A 310 23.31 7.90 -15.03
CA ARG A 310 23.55 8.81 -13.91
C ARG A 310 23.72 10.23 -14.42
N PHE A 311 22.87 11.14 -13.96
CA PHE A 311 22.92 12.55 -14.31
C PHE A 311 23.86 13.32 -13.37
N PRO A 312 24.56 14.36 -13.87
CA PRO A 312 25.44 15.18 -13.04
C PRO A 312 24.64 15.95 -11.97
N GLU A 313 23.48 16.47 -12.35
CA GLU A 313 22.55 17.20 -11.49
C GLU A 313 21.33 16.33 -11.15
N PRO A 314 20.68 16.55 -9.99
CA PRO A 314 19.45 15.86 -9.66
C PRO A 314 18.32 16.27 -10.60
N LEU A 315 17.47 15.28 -10.90
CA LEU A 315 16.28 15.43 -11.71
C LEU A 315 15.16 16.02 -10.87
N LEU A 316 14.42 16.96 -11.45
CA LEU A 316 13.18 17.45 -10.88
C LEU A 316 12.05 16.50 -11.26
N ILE A 317 11.33 16.00 -10.26
CA ILE A 317 10.18 15.12 -10.44
C ILE A 317 8.99 15.81 -9.76
N LYS A 318 7.87 15.90 -10.47
CA LYS A 318 6.62 16.47 -9.98
C LYS A 318 5.48 15.48 -10.16
N ILE A 319 4.67 15.28 -9.14
CA ILE A 319 3.51 14.39 -9.13
C ILE A 319 2.30 15.17 -8.63
N ASP A 320 1.29 15.32 -9.49
CA ASP A 320 -0.02 15.88 -9.17
C ASP A 320 -1.03 14.73 -9.08
N GLY A 321 -1.19 14.21 -7.86
CA GLY A 321 -2.13 13.13 -7.57
C GLY A 321 -3.61 13.52 -7.72
N THR A 322 -3.93 14.82 -7.79
CA THR A 322 -5.32 15.28 -7.99
C THR A 322 -5.73 15.19 -9.45
N ARG A 323 -4.78 15.44 -10.37
CA ARG A 323 -4.98 15.34 -11.82
C ARG A 323 -4.45 14.04 -12.42
N ASN A 324 -3.91 13.14 -11.58
CA ASN A 324 -3.20 11.92 -11.97
C ASN A 324 -2.04 12.17 -12.94
N LYS A 325 -1.35 13.32 -12.85
CA LYS A 325 -0.24 13.67 -13.76
C LYS A 325 1.11 13.57 -13.07
N GLY A 326 2.11 13.09 -13.80
CA GLY A 326 3.50 13.00 -13.34
C GLY A 326 4.48 13.43 -14.42
N ALA A 327 5.56 14.09 -14.02
CA ALA A 327 6.64 14.48 -14.94
C ALA A 327 8.01 14.32 -14.29
N VAL A 328 8.98 13.85 -15.07
CA VAL A 328 10.41 13.90 -14.76
C VAL A 328 11.08 14.83 -15.76
N TYR A 329 11.67 15.91 -15.28
CA TYR A 329 12.28 16.94 -16.12
C TYR A 329 13.75 16.62 -16.43
N ARG A 330 14.24 17.15 -17.55
CA ARG A 330 15.67 17.08 -17.92
C ARG A 330 16.54 17.82 -16.89
N PRO A 331 17.83 17.44 -16.74
CA PRO A 331 18.78 18.18 -15.91
C PRO A 331 18.83 19.66 -16.28
N GLY A 332 19.05 20.54 -15.30
CA GLY A 332 19.09 21.98 -15.52
C GLY A 332 17.72 22.66 -15.71
N PHE A 333 16.61 21.91 -15.63
CA PHE A 333 15.27 22.51 -15.62
C PHE A 333 15.04 23.30 -14.32
N ALA A 334 15.30 24.60 -14.37
CA ALA A 334 14.88 25.55 -13.36
C ALA A 334 13.37 25.82 -13.57
N GLY A 335 12.53 24.93 -13.03
CA GLY A 335 11.09 25.20 -12.98
C GLY A 335 10.85 26.60 -12.43
N GLN A 336 9.88 27.34 -12.98
CA GLN A 336 9.50 28.67 -12.48
C GLN A 336 9.47 28.62 -10.96
N SER A 337 10.34 29.41 -10.34
CA SER A 337 10.50 29.45 -8.90
C SER A 337 9.17 29.88 -8.29
N ASP A 338 8.40 28.95 -7.73
CA ASP A 338 7.43 29.33 -6.73
C ASP A 338 8.23 29.87 -5.55
N LYS A 339 8.18 31.20 -5.39
CA LYS A 339 8.75 31.95 -4.27
C LYS A 339 8.02 31.58 -2.98
N SER A 340 8.22 30.37 -2.48
CA SER A 340 7.78 29.96 -1.15
C SER A 340 8.56 28.78 -0.56
N ALA A 341 9.63 28.32 -1.22
CA ALA A 341 10.53 27.31 -0.66
C ALA A 341 11.41 27.91 0.44
N SER A 342 10.84 28.15 1.63
CA SER A 342 11.60 28.15 2.86
C SER A 342 11.96 26.70 3.20
N ASN A 343 13.27 26.44 3.20
CA ASN A 343 13.94 25.20 3.57
C ASN A 343 13.16 24.34 4.58
N VAL A 344 12.79 23.13 4.14
CA VAL A 344 12.69 21.98 5.02
C VAL A 344 13.72 21.00 4.50
N GLU A 345 14.88 20.98 5.16
CA GLU A 345 15.86 19.91 5.01
C GLU A 345 15.21 18.60 5.47
N ILE A 346 15.37 17.55 4.64
CA ILE A 346 14.90 16.19 4.88
C ILE A 346 15.83 15.48 5.88
#